data_AF-A0A8T5AMY2-F1
#
_entry.id   AF-A0A8T5AMY2-F1
#
_cell.length_a   1.000
_cell.length_b   1.000
_cell.length_c   1.000
_cell.angle_alpha   90.00
_cell.angle_beta   90.00
_cell.angle_gamma   90.00
#
_symmetry.space_group_name_H-M   'P 1'
#
loop_
_entity.id
_entity.type
_entity.pdbx_description
1 polymer ?
#
loop_
_entity_poly.entity_id
_entity_poly.type
_entity_poly.pdbx_seq_one_letter_code
_entity_poly.pdbx_strand_id
1 'polypeptide(L)'
;MPKITRSQFGTAIDKEYYHKRQEKWVWVFPKIDKKITYDQIVDLDVFCRILFPHSELKQAVAKAIVETFATVKKPLFMPELKSRVMTKIKCSNQTFSDTYKAMVKSGLLDKRYRQDPATVSTKFSLRLNDLAKYWENYLKAKNLI
;
A
#
# COMPACT_ATOMS: atom_id res chain seq x y z
N MET A 1 14.06 -25.87 16.31
CA MET A 1 13.40 -26.49 15.13
C MET A 1 11.91 -26.59 15.42
N PRO A 2 10.99 -26.33 14.46
CA PRO A 2 9.55 -26.41 14.72
C PRO A 2 9.15 -27.84 15.08
N LYS A 3 8.26 -28.00 16.07
CA LYS A 3 7.71 -29.32 16.41
C LYS A 3 6.72 -29.71 15.32
N ILE A 4 7.03 -30.80 14.64
CA ILE A 4 6.23 -31.33 13.53
C ILE A 4 5.27 -32.37 14.11
N THR A 5 3.97 -32.11 14.01
CA THR A 5 2.94 -33.11 14.34
C THR A 5 2.32 -33.59 13.03
N ARG A 6 2.42 -34.88 12.73
CA ARG A 6 1.82 -35.47 11.51
C ARG A 6 0.34 -35.75 11.74
N SER A 7 -0.53 -35.24 10.88
CA SER A 7 -1.95 -35.62 10.84
C SER A 7 -2.29 -36.29 9.51
N GLN A 8 -3.49 -36.88 9.43
CA GLN A 8 -3.96 -37.67 8.29
C GLN A 8 -4.05 -36.89 6.96
N PHE A 9 -4.04 -35.55 7.02
CA PHE A 9 -4.06 -34.64 5.85
C PHE A 9 -2.70 -33.98 5.57
N GLY A 10 -1.64 -34.41 6.24
CA GLY A 10 -0.28 -33.88 6.08
C GLY A 10 0.34 -33.36 7.38
N THR A 11 1.47 -32.67 7.25
CA THR A 11 2.20 -32.11 8.38
C THR A 11 1.41 -30.95 8.98
N ALA A 12 0.87 -31.09 10.19
CA ALA A 12 0.26 -29.98 10.92
C ALA A 12 1.40 -29.08 11.40
N ILE A 13 1.55 -27.94 10.74
CA ILE A 13 2.63 -27.00 11.03
C ILE A 13 2.24 -26.17 12.27
N ASP A 14 3.19 -26.10 13.20
CA ASP A 14 3.12 -25.35 14.45
C ASP A 14 2.61 -23.90 14.23
N LYS A 15 1.42 -23.61 14.77
CA LYS A 15 0.80 -22.27 14.70
C LYS A 15 1.65 -21.21 15.39
N GLU A 16 2.36 -21.59 16.45
CA GLU A 16 3.19 -20.68 17.24
C GLU A 16 4.48 -20.29 16.49
N TYR A 17 5.02 -21.22 15.70
CA TYR A 17 6.12 -20.96 14.78
C TYR A 17 5.74 -19.93 13.70
N TYR A 18 4.52 -20.02 13.16
CA TYR A 18 4.03 -19.02 12.20
C TYR A 18 3.72 -17.67 12.87
N HIS A 19 3.17 -17.65 14.09
CA HIS A 19 2.95 -16.41 14.83
C HIS A 19 4.27 -15.65 15.08
N LYS A 20 5.30 -16.36 15.55
CA LYS A 20 6.65 -15.80 15.75
C LYS A 20 7.35 -15.43 14.43
N ARG A 21 7.01 -16.09 13.31
CA ARG A 21 7.46 -15.67 11.97
C ARG A 21 6.68 -14.46 11.43
N GLN A 22 5.39 -14.33 11.71
CA GLN A 22 4.57 -13.17 11.34
C GLN A 22 5.05 -11.90 12.06
N GLU A 23 5.47 -12.02 13.32
CA GLU A 23 6.10 -10.91 14.07
C GLU A 23 7.48 -10.51 13.48
N LYS A 24 8.21 -11.45 12.89
CA LYS A 24 9.56 -11.22 12.33
C LYS A 24 9.59 -10.85 10.85
N TRP A 25 8.57 -11.20 10.07
CA TRP A 25 8.47 -10.95 8.64
C TRP A 25 7.22 -10.14 8.34
N VAL A 26 7.41 -8.85 8.01
CA VAL A 26 6.91 -8.01 6.87
C VAL A 26 5.53 -8.29 6.24
N TRP A 27 4.73 -9.22 6.73
CA TRP A 27 3.31 -9.28 6.43
C TRP A 27 2.63 -8.36 7.42
N VAL A 28 2.65 -7.06 7.11
CA VAL A 28 1.70 -6.13 7.68
C VAL A 28 0.34 -6.68 7.27
N PHE A 29 -0.32 -7.44 8.14
CA PHE A 29 -1.75 -7.64 8.07
C PHE A 29 -2.32 -6.33 8.61
N PRO A 30 -2.72 -5.38 7.75
CA PRO A 30 -3.43 -4.23 8.28
C PRO A 30 -4.70 -4.83 8.87
N LYS A 31 -4.91 -4.66 10.19
CA LYS A 31 -6.21 -4.98 10.79
C LYS A 31 -7.20 -3.97 10.23
N ILE A 32 -7.76 -4.30 9.07
CA ILE A 32 -8.83 -3.53 8.42
C ILE A 32 -10.10 -3.93 9.15
N ASP A 33 -10.48 -3.14 10.16
CA ASP A 33 -11.79 -3.28 10.78
C ASP A 33 -12.85 -2.86 9.76
N LYS A 34 -13.61 -3.83 9.23
CA LYS A 34 -14.57 -3.58 8.16
C LYS A 34 -15.69 -2.63 8.58
N LYS A 35 -16.07 -2.55 9.86
CA LYS A 35 -17.12 -1.64 10.34
C LYS A 35 -16.64 -0.20 10.43
N ILE A 36 -15.37 -0.02 10.79
CA ILE A 36 -14.77 1.32 10.95
C ILE A 36 -14.24 1.84 9.60
N THR A 37 -13.69 0.95 8.75
CA THR A 37 -12.96 1.34 7.54
C THR A 37 -13.87 1.64 6.34
N TYR A 38 -15.10 1.11 6.29
CA TYR A 38 -16.03 1.37 5.17
C TYR A 38 -16.82 2.68 5.32
N ASP A 39 -17.10 3.13 6.54
CA ASP A 39 -17.94 4.32 6.80
C ASP A 39 -17.12 5.62 7.00
N GLN A 40 -15.79 5.53 6.98
CA GLN A 40 -14.92 6.64 7.34
C GLN A 40 -13.68 6.73 6.42
N ILE A 41 -13.67 7.72 5.53
CA ILE A 41 -12.43 8.20 4.88
C ILE A 41 -11.61 8.86 5.99
N VAL A 42 -10.61 8.23 6.61
CA VAL A 42 -9.79 9.06 7.54
C VAL A 42 -8.33 8.70 7.73
N ASP A 43 -7.89 7.44 7.70
CA ASP A 43 -6.51 7.18 8.12
C ASP A 43 -5.52 7.07 6.95
N LEU A 44 -5.21 8.23 6.35
CA LEU A 44 -4.16 8.36 5.33
C LEU A 44 -2.78 7.95 5.89
N ASP A 45 -2.56 8.08 7.20
CA ASP A 45 -1.31 7.65 7.85
C ASP A 45 -1.19 6.12 7.83
N VAL A 46 -2.24 5.41 8.23
CA VAL A 46 -2.30 3.94 8.14
C VAL A 46 -2.12 3.48 6.71
N PHE A 47 -2.78 4.13 5.75
CA PHE A 47 -2.62 3.80 4.34
C PHE A 47 -1.17 3.98 3.86
N CYS A 48 -0.54 5.11 4.18
CA CYS A 48 0.85 5.37 3.80
C CYS A 48 1.81 4.39 4.48
N ARG A 49 1.53 3.99 5.73
CA ARG A 49 2.28 2.96 6.45
C ARG A 49 2.20 1.59 5.77
N ILE A 50 1.04 1.21 5.24
CA ILE A 50 0.87 -0.03 4.47
C ILE A 50 1.69 0.03 3.16
N LEU A 51 1.68 1.18 2.48
CA LEU A 51 2.40 1.35 1.21
C LEU A 51 3.92 1.36 1.36
N PHE A 52 4.42 1.96 2.45
CA PHE A 52 5.86 2.13 2.69
C PHE A 52 6.25 1.63 4.09
N PRO A 53 6.15 0.31 4.36
CA PRO A 53 6.23 -0.24 5.72
C PRO A 53 7.60 -0.06 6.39
N HIS A 54 8.66 0.15 5.61
CA HIS A 54 10.04 0.24 6.10
C HIS A 54 10.64 1.64 6.02
N SER A 55 9.83 2.67 5.72
CA SER A 55 10.37 4.03 5.58
C SER A 55 9.35 5.09 5.97
N GLU A 56 9.45 5.55 7.21
CA GLU A 56 8.66 6.67 7.75
C GLU A 56 8.76 7.91 6.88
N LEU A 57 9.96 8.20 6.35
CA LEU A 57 10.15 9.35 5.46
C LEU A 57 9.36 9.20 4.15
N LYS A 58 9.31 7.99 3.55
CA LYS A 58 8.49 7.75 2.35
C LYS A 58 6.99 7.77 2.68
N GLN A 59 6.58 7.30 3.87
CA GLN A 59 5.19 7.40 4.35
C GLN A 59 4.76 8.87 4.41
N ALA A 60 5.58 9.71 5.06
CA ALA A 60 5.30 11.13 5.21
C ALA A 60 5.26 11.83 3.84
N VAL A 61 6.23 11.56 2.95
CA VAL A 61 6.25 12.11 1.58
C VAL A 61 5.00 11.70 0.80
N ALA A 62 4.59 10.43 0.87
CA ALA A 62 3.40 9.95 0.19
C ALA A 62 2.13 10.64 0.70
N LYS A 63 1.99 10.79 2.02
CA LYS A 63 0.90 11.55 2.65
C LYS A 63 0.86 12.99 2.14
N ALA A 64 1.99 13.69 2.18
CA ALA A 64 2.06 15.07 1.71
C ALA A 64 1.73 15.22 0.21
N ILE A 65 2.09 14.23 -0.62
CA ILE A 65 1.70 14.20 -2.04
C ILE A 65 0.17 14.12 -2.16
N VAL A 66 -0.47 13.18 -1.48
CA VAL A 66 -1.93 12.98 -1.52
C VAL A 66 -2.66 14.22 -1.01
N GLU A 67 -2.24 14.77 0.13
CA GLU A 67 -2.82 15.99 0.69
C GLU A 67 -2.66 17.19 -0.23
N THR A 68 -1.53 17.29 -0.94
CA THR A 68 -1.31 18.37 -1.91
C THR A 68 -2.29 18.26 -3.06
N PHE A 69 -2.54 17.06 -3.58
CA PHE A 69 -3.59 16.87 -4.60
C PHE A 69 -4.99 17.13 -4.07
N ALA A 70 -5.30 16.71 -2.84
CA ALA A 70 -6.59 16.98 -2.20
C ALA A 70 -6.84 18.48 -2.00
N THR A 71 -5.79 19.24 -1.68
CA THR A 71 -5.84 20.69 -1.52
C THR A 71 -6.00 21.40 -2.86
N VAL A 72 -5.18 21.05 -3.84
CA VAL A 72 -5.10 21.78 -5.12
C VAL A 72 -6.21 21.37 -6.09
N LYS A 73 -6.72 20.14 -5.99
CA LYS A 73 -7.80 19.57 -6.83
C LYS A 73 -7.55 19.67 -8.33
N LYS A 74 -6.28 19.67 -8.76
CA LYS A 74 -5.90 19.74 -10.18
C LYS A 74 -4.66 18.87 -10.46
N PRO A 75 -4.41 18.49 -11.73
CA PRO A 75 -3.18 17.82 -12.13
C PRO A 75 -1.94 18.68 -11.84
N LEU A 76 -0.85 18.07 -11.39
CA LEU A 76 0.38 18.77 -11.03
C LEU A 76 1.61 18.17 -11.74
N PHE A 77 2.45 19.03 -12.29
CA PHE A 77 3.76 18.64 -12.79
C PHE A 77 4.68 18.26 -11.62
N MET A 78 5.61 17.33 -11.87
CA MET A 78 6.54 16.87 -10.83
C MET A 78 7.33 18.01 -10.16
N PRO A 79 7.89 19.02 -10.87
CA PRO A 79 8.60 20.12 -10.21
C PRO A 79 7.69 20.96 -9.30
N GLU A 80 6.46 21.23 -9.73
CA GLU A 80 5.47 21.98 -8.94
C GLU A 80 5.07 21.19 -7.68
N LEU A 81 4.74 19.90 -7.85
CA LEU A 81 4.39 19.01 -6.75
C LEU A 81 5.54 18.91 -5.74
N LYS A 82 6.77 18.73 -6.24
CA LYS A 82 7.98 18.64 -5.42
C LYS A 82 8.17 19.88 -4.56
N SER A 83 8.08 21.07 -5.16
CA SER A 83 8.21 22.33 -4.44
C SER A 83 7.20 22.41 -3.28
N ARG A 84 5.93 22.11 -3.55
CA ARG A 84 4.85 22.13 -2.55
C ARG A 84 4.99 21.07 -1.45
N VAL A 85 5.54 19.90 -1.77
CA VAL A 85 5.76 18.83 -0.78
C VAL A 85 6.98 19.13 0.08
N MET A 86 8.05 19.66 -0.51
CA MET A 86 9.29 19.96 0.22
C MET A 86 9.16 21.15 1.18
N THR A 87 8.16 22.02 1.01
CA THR A 87 7.83 23.05 2.02
C THR A 87 7.17 22.45 3.26
N LYS A 88 6.49 21.31 3.13
CA LYS A 88 5.85 20.60 4.25
C LYS A 88 6.79 19.58 4.90
N ILE A 89 7.64 18.93 4.11
CA ILE A 89 8.50 17.84 4.56
C ILE A 89 9.91 18.02 4.03
N LYS A 90 10.87 18.14 4.94
CA LYS A 90 12.30 18.17 4.60
C LYS A 90 12.75 16.76 4.20
N CYS A 91 13.00 16.55 2.91
CA CYS A 91 13.53 15.29 2.39
C CYS A 91 14.51 15.54 1.25
N SER A 92 15.29 14.51 0.87
CA SER A 92 16.18 14.61 -0.29
C SER A 92 15.39 14.56 -1.60
N ASN A 93 15.97 15.15 -2.65
CA ASN A 93 15.42 15.05 -4.02
C ASN A 93 15.22 13.59 -4.46
N GLN A 94 16.13 12.71 -4.04
CA GLN A 94 16.10 11.30 -4.35
C GLN A 94 14.92 10.61 -3.66
N THR A 95 14.74 10.84 -2.36
CA THR A 95 13.63 10.27 -1.58
C THR A 95 12.27 10.67 -2.14
N PHE A 96 12.09 11.95 -2.49
CA PHE A 96 10.87 12.41 -3.15
C PHE A 96 10.65 11.68 -4.48
N SER A 97 11.68 11.64 -5.34
CA SER A 97 11.60 11.04 -6.67
C SER A 97 11.26 9.55 -6.62
N ASP A 98 11.86 8.81 -5.69
CA ASP A 98 11.62 7.38 -5.54
C ASP A 98 10.21 7.10 -5.01
N THR A 99 9.74 7.90 -4.06
CA THR A 99 8.37 7.79 -3.53
C THR A 99 7.35 8.10 -4.62
N TYR A 100 7.53 9.19 -5.35
CA TYR A 100 6.67 9.58 -6.47
C TYR A 100 6.63 8.49 -7.56
N LYS A 101 7.79 7.98 -7.98
CA LYS A 101 7.87 6.89 -8.97
C LYS A 101 7.18 5.62 -8.48
N ALA A 102 7.33 5.27 -7.20
CA ALA A 102 6.64 4.12 -6.63
C ALA A 102 5.12 4.28 -6.68
N MET A 103 4.60 5.47 -6.33
CA MET A 103 3.16 5.77 -6.39
C MET A 103 2.60 5.78 -7.82
N VAL A 104 3.37 6.25 -8.81
CA VAL A 104 2.99 6.16 -10.23
C VAL A 104 2.96 4.70 -10.69
N LYS A 105 3.99 3.91 -10.36
CA LYS A 105 4.07 2.49 -10.76
C LYS A 105 2.95 1.65 -10.15
N SER A 106 2.59 1.90 -8.89
CA SER A 106 1.48 1.21 -8.24
C SER A 106 0.12 1.59 -8.84
N GLY A 107 0.02 2.75 -9.50
CA GLY A 107 -1.24 3.29 -10.03
C GLY A 107 -2.02 4.09 -9.00
N LEU A 108 -1.36 4.57 -7.94
CA LEU A 108 -1.92 5.58 -7.04
C LEU A 108 -1.92 6.97 -7.67
N LEU A 109 -0.92 7.22 -8.52
CA LEU A 109 -0.85 8.40 -9.37
C LEU A 109 -0.94 7.96 -10.83
N ASP A 110 -1.70 8.69 -11.63
CA ASP A 110 -1.75 8.51 -13.07
C ASP A 110 -1.10 9.66 -13.79
N LYS A 111 -0.43 9.35 -14.90
CA LYS A 111 0.09 10.32 -15.87
C LYS A 111 0.30 9.61 -17.20
N ARG A 112 0.02 10.32 -18.30
CA ARG A 112 0.04 9.72 -19.64
C ARG A 112 1.48 9.60 -20.18
N TYR A 113 2.31 10.63 -20.01
CA TYR A 113 3.72 10.63 -20.44
C TYR A 113 4.70 11.04 -19.33
N ARG A 114 6.00 11.05 -19.63
CA ARG A 114 7.06 11.37 -18.66
C ARG A 114 6.89 12.77 -18.05
N GLN A 115 6.61 13.74 -18.91
CA GLN A 115 6.55 15.17 -18.59
C GLN A 115 5.14 15.64 -18.22
N ASP A 116 4.14 14.77 -18.33
CA ASP A 116 2.75 15.14 -18.06
C ASP A 116 2.49 15.38 -16.58
N PRO A 117 1.51 16.23 -16.25
CA PRO A 117 1.07 16.38 -14.89
C PRO A 117 0.44 15.08 -14.39
N ALA A 118 0.66 14.79 -13.12
CA ALA A 118 0.07 13.64 -12.46
C ALA A 118 -1.25 14.02 -11.76
N THR A 119 -2.13 13.02 -11.59
CA THR A 119 -3.34 13.09 -10.78
C THR A 119 -3.43 11.88 -9.86
N VAL A 120 -4.24 11.96 -8.80
CA VAL A 120 -4.60 10.78 -8.00
C VAL A 120 -5.48 9.86 -8.84
N SER A 121 -5.26 8.55 -8.73
CA SER A 121 -5.91 7.54 -9.56
C SER A 121 -6.55 6.44 -8.74
N THR A 122 -7.61 5.84 -9.30
CA THR A 122 -8.27 4.64 -8.78
C THR A 122 -7.71 3.34 -9.37
N LYS A 123 -6.70 3.40 -10.25
CA LYS A 123 -6.10 2.20 -10.86
C LYS A 123 -5.56 1.23 -9.81
N PHE A 124 -4.97 1.74 -8.73
CA PHE A 124 -4.49 0.90 -7.63
C PHE A 124 -5.64 0.13 -6.95
N SER A 125 -6.76 0.79 -6.62
CA SER A 125 -7.89 0.12 -5.96
C SER A 125 -8.55 -0.91 -6.88
N LEU A 126 -8.67 -0.61 -8.18
CA LEU A 126 -9.17 -1.56 -9.18
C LEU A 126 -8.29 -2.82 -9.24
N ARG A 127 -6.96 -2.67 -9.31
CA ARG A 127 -6.02 -3.81 -9.32
C ARG A 127 -6.13 -4.67 -8.05
N LEU A 128 -6.29 -4.04 -6.88
CA LEU A 128 -6.49 -4.77 -5.63
C LEU A 128 -7.80 -5.57 -5.63
N ASN A 129 -8.88 -4.99 -6.16
CA ASN A 129 -10.16 -5.69 -6.31
C ASN A 129 -10.05 -6.88 -7.28
N ASP A 130 -9.35 -6.71 -8.40
CA ASP A 130 -9.14 -7.79 -9.37
C ASP A 130 -8.32 -8.94 -8.76
N LEU A 131 -7.27 -8.62 -8.00
CA LEU A 131 -6.49 -9.63 -7.26
C LEU A 131 -7.32 -10.36 -6.21
N ALA A 132 -8.16 -9.64 -5.47
CA ALA A 132 -9.06 -10.24 -4.48
C ALA A 132 -10.03 -11.23 -5.15
N LYS A 133 -10.67 -10.81 -6.25
CA LYS A 133 -11.56 -11.67 -7.05
C LYS A 133 -10.83 -12.88 -7.61
N TYR A 134 -9.61 -12.70 -8.12
CA TYR A 134 -8.80 -13.80 -8.64
C TYR A 134 -8.53 -14.85 -7.57
N TRP A 135 -8.19 -14.42 -6.35
CA TRP A 135 -7.97 -15.33 -5.23
C TRP A 135 -9.26 -16.05 -4.80
N GLU A 136 -10.38 -15.33 -4.70
CA GLU A 136 -11.68 -15.95 -4.40
C GLU A 136 -12.04 -17.03 -5.43
N ASN A 137 -11.82 -16.75 -6.72
CA ASN A 137 -12.06 -17.71 -7.80
C ASN A 137 -11.16 -18.95 -7.68
N TYR A 138 -9.89 -18.75 -7.29
CA TYR A 138 -8.97 -19.85 -7.03
C TYR A 138 -9.47 -20.74 -5.89
N LEU A 139 -9.90 -20.16 -4.77
CA LEU A 139 -10.41 -20.91 -3.62
C LEU A 139 -11.65 -21.72 -3.98
N LYS A 140 -12.60 -21.14 -4.72
CA LYS A 140 -13.78 -21.83 -5.26
C LYS A 140 -13.37 -22.99 -6.16
N ALA A 141 -12.43 -22.77 -7.08
CA ALA A 141 -11.92 -23.81 -7.98
C ALA A 141 -11.20 -24.97 -7.24
N LYS A 142 -10.76 -24.75 -6.00
CA LYS A 142 -10.15 -25.76 -5.13
C LYS A 142 -11.11 -26.33 -4.09
N ASN A 143 -12.39 -25.94 -4.10
CA ASN A 143 -13.39 -26.32 -3.09
C ASN A 143 -12.94 -26.02 -1.65
N LEU A 144 -12.22 -24.91 -1.45
CA LEU A 144 -11.78 -24.45 -0.12
C LEU A 144 -12.77 -23.45 0.49
N ILE A 145 -13.62 -22.84 -0.35
CA ILE A 145 -14.79 -22.02 0.00
C ILE A 145 -15.92 -22.32 -0.98
#